data_AF-A0A559PMG0-F1
#
_entry.id   AF-A0A559PMG0-F1
#
_cell.length_a   1.000
_cell.length_b   1.000
_cell.length_c   1.000
_cell.angle_alpha   90.00
_cell.angle_beta   90.00
_cell.angle_gamma   90.00
#
_symmetry.space_group_name_H-M   'P 1'
#
loop_
_entity.id
_entity.type
_entity.pdbx_description
1 polymer ?
#
loop_
_entity_poly.entity_id
_entity_poly.type
_entity_poly.pdbx_seq_one_letter_code
_entity_poly.pdbx_strand_id
1 'polypeptide(L)'
;MNTTTNSKLSTLFHFLNENRAYNKKVQSNSYNLFLTPFDSLEDKLYSVLYHVANTQSQPKIDVLSCFFQKVYSNKSHLQSFKAFIRFLTDTDNCDYNYESLYYGMLRQTGWGNKTSALFTKTIYHLHNGNYGFKSSIWEDAPKVIETNEKFFLPVDAVIEAIFHRIDPSRKWNFHKVNRLLQENYSSEEMEVWDDLWFWGFINQRGSGLTREFIWNEPKYWALIETVKDEVSIHKIKDVSTRFLKILDNS
;
A
#
# COMPACT_ATOMS: atom_id res chain seq x y z
N MET A 1 -8.98 -17.83 -16.29
CA MET A 1 -10.02 -16.85 -15.88
C MET A 1 -10.98 -16.67 -17.04
N ASN A 2 -12.27 -16.44 -16.78
CA ASN A 2 -13.21 -16.15 -17.86
C ASN A 2 -12.97 -14.75 -18.44
N THR A 3 -13.27 -14.57 -19.73
CA THR A 3 -13.06 -13.34 -20.50
C THR A 3 -13.62 -12.10 -19.82
N THR A 4 -14.79 -12.23 -19.17
CA THR A 4 -15.45 -11.14 -18.42
C THR A 4 -14.60 -10.65 -17.24
N THR A 5 -13.98 -11.53 -16.47
CA THR A 5 -13.11 -11.16 -15.34
C THR A 5 -11.88 -10.40 -15.82
N ASN A 6 -11.24 -10.88 -16.90
CA ASN A 6 -10.08 -10.21 -17.48
C ASN A 6 -10.43 -8.82 -18.03
N SER A 7 -11.58 -8.70 -18.71
CA SER A 7 -12.07 -7.41 -19.20
C SER A 7 -12.33 -6.42 -18.05
N LYS A 8 -12.98 -6.86 -16.96
CA LYS A 8 -13.20 -6.03 -15.78
C LYS A 8 -11.90 -5.57 -15.12
N LEU A 9 -10.92 -6.47 -14.94
CA LEU A 9 -9.62 -6.11 -14.36
C LEU A 9 -8.87 -5.10 -15.23
N SER A 10 -8.92 -5.27 -16.56
CA SER A 10 -8.34 -4.32 -17.51
C SER A 10 -9.01 -2.94 -17.42
N THR A 11 -10.35 -2.87 -17.43
CA THR A 11 -11.09 -1.61 -17.27
C THR A 11 -10.81 -0.95 -15.92
N LEU A 12 -10.74 -1.74 -14.85
CA LEU A 12 -10.42 -1.25 -13.52
C LEU A 12 -8.99 -0.70 -13.45
N PHE A 13 -8.02 -1.41 -14.00
CA PHE A 13 -6.64 -0.95 -14.08
C PHE A 13 -6.51 0.37 -14.84
N HIS A 14 -7.17 0.48 -16.00
CA HIS A 14 -7.21 1.71 -16.76
C HIS A 14 -7.80 2.87 -15.94
N PHE A 15 -8.91 2.62 -15.22
CA PHE A 15 -9.50 3.61 -14.32
C PHE A 15 -8.51 4.04 -13.22
N LEU A 16 -7.80 3.11 -12.59
CA LEU A 16 -6.79 3.43 -11.57
C LEU A 16 -5.71 4.33 -12.19
N ASN A 17 -5.18 3.94 -13.35
CA ASN A 17 -4.12 4.67 -14.04
C ASN A 17 -4.52 6.08 -14.51
N GLU A 18 -5.77 6.29 -14.94
CA GLU A 18 -6.26 7.63 -15.28
C GLU A 18 -6.43 8.54 -14.05
N ASN A 19 -6.69 7.96 -12.88
CA ASN A 19 -7.10 8.69 -11.68
C ASN A 19 -6.06 8.65 -10.55
N ARG A 20 -4.80 8.26 -10.86
CA ARG A 20 -3.72 8.12 -9.88
C ARG A 20 -3.45 9.37 -9.05
N ALA A 21 -3.66 10.55 -9.64
CA ALA A 21 -3.38 11.82 -8.99
C ALA A 21 -4.10 12.00 -7.65
N TYR A 22 -5.30 11.42 -7.49
CA TYR A 22 -6.07 11.50 -6.24
C TYR A 22 -5.38 10.77 -5.09
N ASN A 23 -5.11 9.47 -5.26
CA ASN A 23 -4.45 8.69 -4.21
C ASN A 23 -2.99 9.14 -4.03
N LYS A 24 -2.27 9.49 -5.09
CA LYS A 24 -0.91 10.05 -4.97
C LYS A 24 -0.87 11.28 -4.05
N LYS A 25 -1.86 12.17 -4.16
CA LYS A 25 -1.95 13.36 -3.30
C LYS A 25 -2.26 12.96 -1.84
N VAL A 26 -3.19 12.04 -1.64
CA VAL A 26 -3.54 11.49 -0.31
C VAL A 26 -2.32 10.86 0.36
N GLN A 27 -1.61 9.96 -0.33
CA GLN A 27 -0.40 9.32 0.17
C GLN A 27 0.70 10.33 0.48
N SER A 28 0.94 11.29 -0.43
CA SER A 28 1.95 12.34 -0.21
C SER A 28 1.65 13.19 1.04
N ASN A 29 0.38 13.56 1.23
CA ASN A 29 -0.05 14.29 2.42
C ASN A 29 0.12 13.43 3.68
N SER A 30 -0.22 12.14 3.63
CA SER A 30 -0.06 11.21 4.75
C SER A 30 1.40 11.06 5.16
N TYR A 31 2.31 10.89 4.19
CA TYR A 31 3.75 10.80 4.45
C TYR A 31 4.29 12.07 5.11
N ASN A 32 3.87 13.25 4.64
CA ASN A 32 4.23 14.51 5.29
C ASN A 32 3.78 14.55 6.76
N LEU A 33 2.59 14.04 7.09
CA LEU A 33 2.06 14.08 8.47
C LEU A 33 2.95 13.30 9.45
N PHE A 34 3.40 12.10 9.09
CA PHE A 34 4.21 11.28 10.00
C PHE A 34 5.72 11.44 9.81
N LEU A 35 6.21 12.13 8.77
CA LEU A 35 7.66 12.31 8.56
C LEU A 35 8.17 13.71 8.85
N THR A 36 7.39 14.76 8.58
CA THR A 36 7.81 16.16 8.78
C THR A 36 8.23 16.48 10.22
N PRO A 37 7.63 15.89 11.27
CA PRO A 37 8.04 16.17 12.65
C PRO A 37 9.44 15.68 13.03
N PHE A 38 10.12 14.92 12.16
CA PHE A 38 11.39 14.26 12.48
C PHE A 38 12.49 14.76 11.54
N ASP A 39 13.63 15.14 12.10
CA ASP A 39 14.78 15.63 11.34
C ASP A 39 15.73 14.49 10.93
N SER A 40 16.03 13.60 11.87
CA SER A 40 16.98 12.51 11.70
C SER A 40 16.44 11.38 10.82
N LEU A 41 17.35 10.66 10.16
CA LEU A 41 17.01 9.48 9.37
C LEU A 41 16.39 8.39 10.24
N GLU A 42 16.97 8.17 11.42
CA GLU A 42 16.56 7.15 12.37
C GLU A 42 15.15 7.38 12.87
N ASP A 43 14.81 8.62 13.24
CA ASP A 43 13.48 8.94 13.76
C ASP A 43 12.43 8.87 12.64
N LYS A 44 12.78 9.26 11.40
CA LYS A 44 11.91 9.06 10.23
C LYS A 44 11.64 7.58 9.97
N LEU A 45 12.67 6.75 9.96
CA LEU A 45 12.53 5.29 9.81
C LEU A 45 11.63 4.71 10.90
N TYR A 46 11.87 5.11 12.15
CA TYR A 46 11.07 4.68 13.29
C TYR A 46 9.61 5.10 13.13
N SER A 47 9.36 6.34 12.72
CA SER A 47 8.03 6.86 12.43
C SER A 47 7.29 6.07 11.34
N VAL A 48 7.98 5.71 10.24
CA VAL A 48 7.38 4.88 9.18
C VAL A 48 6.98 3.51 9.71
N LEU A 49 7.88 2.85 10.45
CA LEU A 49 7.60 1.55 11.05
C LEU A 49 6.40 1.62 12.00
N TYR A 50 6.35 2.65 12.86
CA TYR A 50 5.23 2.89 13.76
C TYR A 50 3.93 3.14 13.00
N HIS A 51 3.95 4.01 12.00
CA HIS A 51 2.78 4.34 11.21
C HIS A 51 2.20 3.07 10.57
N VAL A 52 3.03 2.30 9.87
CA VAL A 52 2.60 1.07 9.20
C VAL A 52 2.08 0.04 10.19
N ALA A 53 2.78 -0.19 11.31
CA ALA A 53 2.34 -1.14 12.32
C ALA A 53 0.97 -0.77 12.92
N ASN A 54 0.71 0.52 13.12
CA ASN A 54 -0.56 1.01 13.67
C ASN A 54 -1.71 1.08 12.65
N THR A 55 -1.47 0.81 11.36
CA THR A 55 -2.57 0.59 10.39
C THR A 55 -3.25 -0.78 10.54
N GLN A 56 -2.69 -1.66 11.37
CA GLN A 56 -3.30 -2.94 11.71
C GLN A 56 -4.56 -2.69 12.54
N SER A 57 -5.65 -3.43 12.28
CA SER A 57 -6.89 -3.29 13.06
C SER A 57 -6.70 -3.64 14.55
N GLN A 58 -5.75 -4.53 14.85
CA GLN A 58 -5.36 -4.94 16.20
C GLN A 58 -3.87 -5.30 16.21
N PRO A 59 -2.95 -4.32 16.28
CA PRO A 59 -1.53 -4.60 16.32
C PRO A 59 -1.20 -5.40 17.59
N LYS A 60 -0.46 -6.50 17.45
CA LYS A 60 0.04 -7.27 18.58
C LYS A 60 1.24 -6.55 19.19
N ILE A 61 0.98 -5.51 19.97
CA ILE A 61 2.01 -4.60 20.51
C ILE A 61 3.11 -5.36 21.24
N ASP A 62 2.74 -6.34 22.08
CA ASP A 62 3.71 -7.14 22.83
C ASP A 62 4.71 -7.83 21.89
N VAL A 63 4.23 -8.35 20.76
CA VAL A 63 5.04 -9.04 19.75
C VAL A 63 5.91 -8.06 18.97
N LEU A 64 5.33 -6.91 18.58
CA LEU A 64 6.05 -5.86 17.84
C LEU A 64 7.13 -5.20 18.69
N SER A 65 6.97 -5.14 20.02
CA SER A 65 7.88 -4.46 20.93
C SER A 65 9.33 -4.95 20.80
N CYS A 66 9.53 -6.27 20.65
CA CYS A 66 10.86 -6.84 20.49
C CYS A 66 11.55 -6.34 19.21
N PHE A 67 10.82 -6.24 18.11
CA PHE A 67 11.36 -5.72 16.85
C PHE A 67 11.71 -4.24 16.97
N PHE A 68 10.84 -3.43 17.57
CA PHE A 68 11.10 -2.00 17.78
C PHE A 68 12.31 -1.75 18.69
N GLN A 69 12.46 -2.53 19.77
CA GLN A 69 13.65 -2.49 20.61
C GLN A 69 14.91 -2.87 19.82
N LYS A 70 14.86 -3.94 19.00
CA LYS A 70 15.98 -4.33 18.11
C LYS A 70 16.37 -3.19 17.17
N VAL A 71 15.40 -2.54 16.52
CA VAL A 71 15.64 -1.40 15.62
C VAL A 71 16.26 -0.23 16.37
N TYR A 72 15.70 0.15 17.52
CA TYR A 72 16.17 1.30 18.30
C TYR A 72 17.61 1.10 18.80
N SER A 73 17.95 -0.10 19.28
CA SER A 73 19.30 -0.45 19.72
C SER A 73 20.33 -0.44 18.58
N ASN A 74 19.90 -0.60 17.33
CA ASN A 74 20.78 -0.66 16.15
C ASN A 74 20.68 0.57 15.24
N LYS A 75 19.96 1.63 15.64
CA LYS A 75 19.57 2.75 14.77
C LYS A 75 20.74 3.43 14.02
N SER A 76 21.91 3.53 14.65
CA SER A 76 23.13 4.07 14.04
C SER A 76 23.68 3.22 12.88
N HIS A 77 23.27 1.96 12.78
CA HIS A 77 23.68 1.03 11.72
C HIS A 77 22.65 0.93 10.59
N LEU A 78 21.52 1.65 10.67
CA LEU A 78 20.43 1.58 9.69
C LEU A 78 20.43 2.77 8.71
N GLN A 79 21.60 3.37 8.48
CA GLN A 79 21.79 4.62 7.71
C GLN A 79 21.63 4.44 6.19
N SER A 80 21.42 3.21 5.72
CA SER A 80 21.28 2.90 4.30
C SER A 80 20.23 1.80 4.10
N PHE A 81 19.59 1.80 2.93
CA PHE A 81 18.62 0.78 2.52
C PHE A 81 19.26 -0.61 2.54
N LYS A 82 20.48 -0.70 2.01
CA LYS A 82 21.30 -1.93 2.05
C LYS A 82 21.52 -2.41 3.49
N ALA A 83 21.91 -1.49 4.38
CA ALA A 83 22.16 -1.82 5.79
C ALA A 83 20.88 -2.28 6.51
N PHE A 84 19.74 -1.64 6.21
CA PHE A 84 18.45 -2.05 6.74
C PHE A 84 18.03 -3.44 6.28
N ILE A 85 18.20 -3.79 5.00
CA ILE A 85 17.93 -5.14 4.51
C ILE A 85 18.82 -6.17 5.22
N ARG A 86 20.12 -5.92 5.37
CA ARG A 86 21.04 -6.82 6.10
C ARG A 86 20.59 -7.05 7.54
N PHE A 87 20.16 -5.98 8.21
CA PHE A 87 19.62 -6.05 9.57
C PHE A 87 18.35 -6.92 9.68
N LEU A 88 17.52 -6.95 8.63
CA LEU A 88 16.32 -7.78 8.59
C LEU A 88 16.62 -9.24 8.23
N THR A 89 17.58 -9.48 7.34
CA THR A 89 17.81 -10.81 6.78
C THR A 89 18.93 -11.58 7.48
N ASP A 90 19.78 -10.90 8.26
CA ASP A 90 21.00 -11.40 8.88
C ASP A 90 21.94 -12.09 7.86
N THR A 91 21.95 -11.62 6.60
CA THR A 91 22.81 -12.15 5.51
C THR A 91 23.35 -11.04 4.60
N ASP A 92 24.58 -11.22 4.15
CA ASP A 92 25.21 -10.37 3.12
C ASP A 92 24.90 -10.83 1.68
N ASN A 93 24.42 -12.07 1.52
CA ASN A 93 24.12 -12.72 0.24
C ASN A 93 22.63 -12.57 -0.10
N CYS A 94 22.15 -11.34 -0.23
CA CYS A 94 20.82 -11.08 -0.79
C CYS A 94 20.87 -9.87 -1.73
N ASP A 95 19.91 -9.83 -2.65
CA ASP A 95 19.68 -8.65 -3.47
C ASP A 95 19.20 -7.51 -2.57
N TYR A 96 19.55 -6.27 -2.92
CA TYR A 96 19.18 -5.08 -2.16
C TYR A 96 18.05 -4.36 -2.89
N ASN A 97 16.88 -5.00 -2.91
CA ASN A 97 15.68 -4.54 -3.61
C ASN A 97 14.42 -4.61 -2.70
N TYR A 98 13.29 -4.14 -3.19
CA TYR A 98 12.00 -4.12 -2.50
C TYR A 98 11.41 -5.52 -2.23
N GLU A 99 11.68 -6.52 -3.07
CA GLU A 99 11.32 -7.92 -2.82
C GLU A 99 12.06 -8.45 -1.58
N SER A 100 13.37 -8.18 -1.48
CA SER A 100 14.18 -8.53 -0.32
C SER A 100 13.75 -7.76 0.93
N LEU A 101 13.36 -6.49 0.79
CA LEU A 101 12.74 -5.73 1.88
C LEU A 101 11.45 -6.39 2.37
N TYR A 102 10.57 -6.79 1.45
CA TYR A 102 9.30 -7.45 1.78
C TYR A 102 9.53 -8.74 2.57
N TYR A 103 10.39 -9.63 2.08
CA TYR A 103 10.68 -10.89 2.79
C TYR A 103 11.47 -10.67 4.07
N GLY A 104 12.37 -9.69 4.12
CA GLY A 104 13.08 -9.30 5.32
C GLY A 104 12.11 -8.87 6.42
N MET A 105 11.14 -8.02 6.09
CA MET A 105 10.08 -7.61 7.02
C MET A 105 9.17 -8.78 7.41
N LEU A 106 8.76 -9.62 6.45
CA LEU A 106 7.90 -10.79 6.71
C LEU A 106 8.51 -11.80 7.70
N ARG A 107 9.83 -11.88 7.78
CA ARG A 107 10.54 -12.73 8.76
C ARG A 107 10.51 -12.15 10.18
N GLN A 108 10.23 -10.86 10.33
CA GLN A 108 10.18 -10.23 11.64
C GLN A 108 8.89 -10.61 12.36
N THR A 109 9.02 -10.99 13.63
CA THR A 109 7.84 -11.35 14.42
C THR A 109 6.92 -10.13 14.57
N GLY A 110 5.62 -10.31 14.33
CA GLY A 110 4.63 -9.22 14.36
C GLY A 110 4.35 -8.56 13.00
N TRP A 111 5.13 -8.89 11.97
CA TRP A 111 4.95 -8.38 10.61
C TRP A 111 4.38 -9.49 9.71
N GLY A 112 3.13 -9.33 9.29
CA GLY A 112 2.46 -10.23 8.36
C GLY A 112 2.51 -9.75 6.91
N ASN A 113 2.03 -10.57 5.98
CA ASN A 113 1.99 -10.30 4.53
C ASN A 113 1.53 -8.88 4.18
N LYS A 114 0.36 -8.45 4.68
CA LYS A 114 -0.20 -7.12 4.40
C LYS A 114 0.75 -6.01 4.87
N THR A 115 1.21 -6.09 6.10
CA THR A 115 2.00 -5.02 6.73
C THR A 115 3.41 -4.94 6.16
N SER A 116 4.01 -6.08 5.81
CA SER A 116 5.29 -6.12 5.10
C SER A 116 5.15 -5.52 3.71
N ALA A 117 4.09 -5.86 2.96
CA ALA A 117 3.81 -5.25 1.66
C ALA A 117 3.58 -3.74 1.77
N LEU A 118 2.81 -3.30 2.77
CA LEU A 118 2.53 -1.88 3.01
C LEU A 118 3.82 -1.12 3.34
N PHE A 119 4.68 -1.68 4.20
CA PHE A 119 5.97 -1.07 4.53
C PHE A 119 6.85 -0.94 3.29
N THR A 120 7.06 -2.04 2.56
CA THR A 120 7.87 -2.04 1.32
C THR A 120 7.39 -0.99 0.33
N LYS A 121 6.07 -0.88 0.13
CA LYS A 121 5.47 0.12 -0.73
C LYS A 121 5.68 1.54 -0.21
N THR A 122 5.47 1.79 1.08
CA THR A 122 5.72 3.11 1.67
C THR A 122 7.17 3.52 1.44
N ILE A 123 8.14 2.62 1.63
CA ILE A 123 9.55 2.91 1.31
C ILE A 123 9.71 3.22 -0.18
N TYR A 124 9.18 2.41 -1.09
CA TYR A 124 9.25 2.71 -2.53
C TYR A 124 8.72 4.11 -2.88
N HIS A 125 7.56 4.49 -2.32
CA HIS A 125 6.97 5.80 -2.58
C HIS A 125 7.82 6.96 -2.07
N LEU A 126 8.50 6.79 -0.94
CA LEU A 126 9.41 7.79 -0.39
C LEU A 126 10.69 7.97 -1.22
N HIS A 127 11.01 7.01 -2.09
CA HIS A 127 12.28 6.94 -2.82
C HIS A 127 12.17 7.07 -4.34
N ASN A 128 11.02 6.78 -4.93
CA ASN A 128 10.84 6.77 -6.38
C ASN A 128 10.73 8.15 -7.05
N GLY A 129 10.64 9.23 -6.26
CA GLY A 129 10.55 10.61 -6.76
C GLY A 129 9.19 11.03 -7.34
N ASN A 130 8.18 10.16 -7.29
CA ASN A 130 6.84 10.42 -7.85
C ASN A 130 5.82 10.93 -6.81
N TYR A 131 6.21 10.97 -5.54
CA TYR A 131 5.36 11.44 -4.43
C TYR A 131 5.91 12.76 -3.90
N GLY A 132 5.01 13.64 -3.42
CA GLY A 132 5.32 15.04 -3.07
C GLY A 132 6.15 15.24 -1.79
N PHE A 133 6.87 14.21 -1.35
CA PHE A 133 7.72 14.26 -0.18
C PHE A 133 9.17 14.51 -0.60
N LYS A 134 9.82 15.51 0.00
CA LYS A 134 11.14 16.00 -0.45
C LYS A 134 12.34 15.34 0.24
N SER A 135 12.12 14.45 1.19
CA SER A 135 13.19 13.95 2.05
C SER A 135 13.22 12.43 2.13
N SER A 136 13.74 11.77 1.09
CA SER A 136 14.09 10.34 1.15
C SER A 136 14.75 9.96 2.48
N ILE A 137 14.45 8.76 3.00
CA ILE A 137 15.09 8.24 4.22
C ILE A 137 16.54 7.88 3.90
N TRP A 138 16.74 7.00 2.93
CA TRP A 138 18.03 6.54 2.41
C TRP A 138 18.36 7.07 1.01
N GLU A 139 19.63 7.43 0.79
CA GLU A 139 20.14 7.84 -0.53
C GLU A 139 20.38 6.65 -1.47
N ASP A 140 20.65 5.46 -0.93
CA ASP A 140 20.96 4.23 -1.68
C ASP A 140 19.74 3.36 -2.00
N ALA A 141 18.52 3.81 -1.67
CA ALA A 141 17.30 3.08 -2.00
C ALA A 141 17.02 3.13 -3.52
N PRO A 142 16.62 2.00 -4.15
CA PRO A 142 16.31 1.99 -5.59
C PRO A 142 15.15 2.93 -5.95
N LYS A 143 15.28 3.69 -7.04
CA LYS A 143 14.21 4.61 -7.50
C LYS A 143 13.15 3.93 -8.36
N VAL A 144 13.45 2.73 -8.86
CA VAL A 144 12.60 1.93 -9.74
C VAL A 144 12.52 0.50 -9.20
N ILE A 145 11.50 -0.25 -9.62
CA ILE A 145 11.35 -1.67 -9.31
C ILE A 145 11.91 -2.46 -10.49
N GLU A 146 12.77 -3.44 -10.24
CA GLU A 146 13.37 -4.20 -11.33
C GLU A 146 12.35 -5.13 -12.01
N THR A 147 12.49 -5.41 -13.31
CA THR A 147 11.49 -6.16 -14.10
C THR A 147 11.22 -7.57 -13.56
N ASN A 148 12.22 -8.21 -12.94
CA ASN A 148 12.10 -9.58 -12.41
C ASN A 148 11.77 -9.64 -10.91
N GLU A 149 11.70 -8.48 -10.27
CA GLU A 149 11.46 -8.35 -8.84
C GLU A 149 9.96 -8.46 -8.54
N LYS A 150 9.56 -9.18 -7.50
CA LYS A 150 8.15 -9.19 -7.08
C LYS A 150 7.80 -7.99 -6.21
N PHE A 151 6.77 -7.28 -6.63
CA PHE A 151 6.11 -6.25 -5.82
C PHE A 151 4.72 -6.71 -5.39
N PHE A 152 4.35 -6.44 -4.14
CA PHE A 152 3.13 -6.98 -3.53
C PHE A 152 2.14 -5.87 -3.16
N LEU A 153 0.88 -6.05 -3.58
CA LEU A 153 -0.25 -5.25 -3.15
C LEU A 153 -0.59 -5.56 -1.68
N PRO A 154 -0.72 -4.54 -0.80
CA PRO A 154 -1.20 -4.73 0.57
C PRO A 154 -2.70 -5.04 0.60
N VAL A 155 -3.05 -6.33 0.49
CA VAL A 155 -4.44 -6.78 0.44
C VAL A 155 -5.05 -6.81 1.84
N ASP A 156 -6.17 -6.11 2.01
CA ASP A 156 -7.03 -6.17 3.19
C ASP A 156 -8.50 -6.42 2.81
N ALA A 157 -9.40 -6.35 3.79
CA ALA A 157 -10.83 -6.61 3.58
C ALA A 157 -11.50 -5.68 2.54
N VAL A 158 -10.97 -4.47 2.31
CA VAL A 158 -11.48 -3.57 1.26
C VAL A 158 -11.16 -4.14 -0.12
N ILE A 159 -9.92 -4.56 -0.32
CA ILE A 159 -9.46 -5.17 -1.58
C ILE A 159 -10.11 -6.54 -1.78
N GLU A 160 -10.16 -7.38 -0.76
CA GLU A 160 -10.83 -8.69 -0.83
C GLU A 160 -12.30 -8.56 -1.24
N ALA A 161 -13.02 -7.56 -0.71
CA ALA A 161 -14.39 -7.29 -1.11
C ALA A 161 -14.51 -6.90 -2.59
N ILE A 162 -13.59 -6.09 -3.13
CA ILE A 162 -13.59 -5.73 -4.55
C ILE A 162 -13.39 -6.95 -5.43
N PHE A 163 -12.39 -7.77 -5.12
CA PHE A 163 -12.12 -8.98 -5.89
C PHE A 163 -13.29 -9.98 -5.79
N HIS A 164 -13.93 -10.09 -4.62
CA HIS A 164 -15.14 -10.89 -4.45
C HIS A 164 -16.32 -10.34 -5.28
N ARG A 165 -16.45 -9.02 -5.42
CA ARG A 165 -17.46 -8.40 -6.29
C ARG A 165 -17.21 -8.69 -7.76
N ILE A 166 -15.95 -8.74 -8.19
CA ILE A 166 -15.54 -9.06 -9.57
C ILE A 166 -15.77 -10.54 -9.90
N ASP A 167 -15.39 -11.44 -8.99
CA ASP A 167 -15.58 -12.88 -9.12
C ASP A 167 -15.98 -13.49 -7.76
N PRO A 168 -17.29 -13.63 -7.52
CA PRO A 168 -17.81 -14.20 -6.28
C PRO A 168 -17.51 -15.70 -6.11
N SER A 169 -17.20 -16.41 -7.19
CA SER A 169 -16.97 -17.86 -7.18
C SER A 169 -15.67 -18.23 -6.44
N ARG A 170 -14.75 -17.27 -6.32
CA ARG A 170 -13.44 -17.48 -5.70
C ARG A 170 -13.40 -16.84 -4.31
N LYS A 171 -12.94 -17.63 -3.32
CA LYS A 171 -12.54 -17.09 -2.01
C LYS A 171 -11.21 -16.38 -2.14
N TRP A 172 -11.22 -15.05 -2.22
CA TRP A 172 -10.04 -14.20 -2.33
C TRP A 172 -9.31 -14.06 -0.99
N ASN A 173 -8.00 -13.83 -1.09
CA ASN A 173 -7.11 -13.50 0.02
C ASN A 173 -5.83 -12.86 -0.55
N PHE A 174 -4.95 -12.37 0.33
CA PHE A 174 -3.65 -11.78 -0.05
C PHE A 174 -2.91 -12.55 -1.15
N HIS A 175 -2.71 -13.86 -0.99
CA HIS A 175 -1.92 -14.66 -1.92
C HIS A 175 -2.62 -14.82 -3.27
N LYS A 176 -3.94 -15.02 -3.28
CA LYS A 176 -4.70 -15.25 -4.51
C LYS A 176 -4.84 -13.98 -5.35
N VAL A 177 -5.00 -12.83 -4.70
CA VAL A 177 -5.03 -11.52 -5.35
C VAL A 177 -3.67 -11.20 -5.95
N ASN A 178 -2.60 -11.24 -5.14
CA ASN A 178 -1.25 -10.94 -5.62
C ASN A 178 -0.81 -11.88 -6.74
N ARG A 179 -1.08 -13.19 -6.62
CA ARG A 179 -0.75 -14.14 -7.70
C ARG A 179 -1.44 -13.77 -9.01
N LEU A 180 -2.75 -13.51 -8.97
CA LEU A 180 -3.49 -13.11 -10.16
C LEU A 180 -2.87 -11.86 -10.78
N LEU A 181 -2.61 -10.82 -9.98
CA LEU A 181 -2.09 -9.57 -10.52
C LEU A 181 -0.66 -9.75 -11.08
N GLN A 182 0.23 -10.45 -10.37
CA GLN A 182 1.61 -10.70 -10.82
C GLN A 182 1.70 -11.60 -12.08
N GLU A 183 0.68 -12.42 -12.35
CA GLU A 183 0.58 -13.20 -13.59
C GLU A 183 0.17 -12.34 -14.81
N ASN A 184 -0.37 -11.13 -14.60
CA ASN A 184 -0.99 -10.31 -15.64
C ASN A 184 -0.45 -8.88 -15.74
N TYR A 185 0.30 -8.42 -14.75
CA TYR A 185 0.81 -7.06 -14.62
C TYR A 185 2.26 -7.09 -14.15
N SER A 186 3.06 -6.16 -14.67
CA SER A 186 4.44 -5.93 -14.24
C SER A 186 4.51 -5.38 -12.81
N SER A 187 5.69 -5.41 -12.21
CA SER A 187 5.89 -4.93 -10.85
C SER A 187 5.71 -3.42 -10.68
N GLU A 188 5.92 -2.62 -11.73
CA GLU A 188 5.55 -1.21 -11.73
C GLU A 188 4.02 -1.02 -11.77
N GLU A 189 3.32 -1.84 -12.56
CA GLU A 189 1.85 -1.81 -12.61
C GLU A 189 1.22 -2.34 -11.31
N MET A 190 1.90 -3.23 -10.58
CA MET A 190 1.50 -3.64 -9.23
C MET A 190 1.45 -2.46 -8.26
N GLU A 191 2.27 -1.42 -8.44
CA GLU A 191 2.18 -0.20 -7.63
C GLU A 191 0.93 0.62 -7.95
N VAL A 192 0.48 0.65 -9.22
CA VAL A 192 -0.79 1.32 -9.59
C VAL A 192 -1.98 0.65 -8.92
N TRP A 193 -1.95 -0.69 -8.78
CA TRP A 193 -3.02 -1.44 -8.13
C TRP A 193 -3.25 -1.06 -6.67
N ASP A 194 -2.30 -0.40 -6.01
CA ASP A 194 -2.49 0.13 -4.67
C ASP A 194 -3.56 1.23 -4.59
N ASP A 195 -3.73 2.01 -5.66
CA ASP A 195 -4.77 3.04 -5.75
C ASP A 195 -6.18 2.44 -5.54
N LEU A 196 -6.33 1.14 -5.74
CA LEU A 196 -7.56 0.40 -5.47
C LEU A 196 -8.01 0.49 -4.01
N TRP A 197 -7.10 0.60 -3.06
CA TRP A 197 -7.45 0.73 -1.64
C TRP A 197 -8.22 2.03 -1.39
N PHE A 198 -7.74 3.15 -1.94
CA PHE A 198 -8.39 4.45 -1.78
C PHE A 198 -9.80 4.43 -2.37
N TRP A 199 -9.93 3.97 -3.62
CA TRP A 199 -11.22 3.90 -4.30
C TRP A 199 -12.17 2.94 -3.61
N GLY A 200 -11.68 1.78 -3.18
CA GLY A 200 -12.45 0.82 -2.40
C GLY A 200 -12.90 1.35 -1.05
N PHE A 201 -12.03 2.07 -0.34
CA PHE A 201 -12.31 2.56 1.00
C PHE A 201 -13.49 3.53 0.96
N ILE A 202 -13.43 4.56 0.10
CA ILE A 202 -14.47 5.60 -0.01
C ILE A 202 -15.71 5.14 -0.78
N ASN A 203 -15.70 3.96 -1.41
CA ASN A 203 -16.84 3.41 -2.15
C ASN A 203 -17.41 2.12 -1.54
N GLN A 204 -17.20 1.90 -0.24
CA GLN A 204 -17.77 0.76 0.48
C GLN A 204 -18.37 1.19 1.81
N ARG A 205 -19.55 0.66 2.15
CA ARG A 205 -20.19 0.79 3.46
C ARG A 205 -20.35 -0.58 4.13
N GLY A 206 -20.13 -0.63 5.44
CA GLY A 206 -20.20 -1.87 6.22
C GLY A 206 -18.85 -2.60 6.35
N SER A 207 -18.92 -3.89 6.70
CA SER A 207 -17.78 -4.75 7.00
C SER A 207 -17.89 -6.12 6.29
N GLY A 208 -16.80 -6.89 6.27
CA GLY A 208 -16.77 -8.22 5.64
C GLY A 208 -16.98 -8.20 4.13
N LEU A 209 -17.57 -9.29 3.59
CA LEU A 209 -17.89 -9.45 2.17
C LEU A 209 -19.29 -8.94 1.80
N THR A 210 -20.14 -8.64 2.80
CA THR A 210 -21.51 -8.12 2.63
C THR A 210 -21.53 -6.59 2.50
N ARG A 211 -20.41 -6.00 2.07
CA ARG A 211 -20.28 -4.55 1.94
C ARG A 211 -21.13 -4.06 0.79
N GLU A 212 -21.76 -2.92 1.02
CA GLU A 212 -22.47 -2.20 0.00
C GLU A 212 -21.48 -1.33 -0.78
N PHE A 213 -21.49 -1.43 -2.10
CA PHE A 213 -20.64 -0.66 -3.00
C PHE A 213 -21.34 0.63 -3.40
N ILE A 214 -21.12 1.68 -2.60
CA ILE A 214 -21.71 3.01 -2.78
C ILE A 214 -20.71 4.09 -2.38
N TRP A 215 -20.87 5.30 -2.94
CA TRP A 215 -20.16 6.48 -2.46
C TRP A 215 -20.41 6.69 -0.96
N ASN A 216 -19.34 6.60 -0.18
CA ASN A 216 -19.35 6.72 1.28
C ASN A 216 -18.62 7.99 1.70
N GLU A 217 -19.33 9.11 1.58
CA GLU A 217 -18.84 10.43 1.95
C GLU A 217 -18.27 10.50 3.38
N PRO A 218 -18.89 9.91 4.43
CA PRO A 218 -18.30 9.86 5.76
C PRO A 218 -16.86 9.30 5.79
N LYS A 219 -16.56 8.28 4.98
CA LYS A 219 -15.18 7.75 4.87
C LYS A 219 -14.25 8.71 4.15
N TYR A 220 -14.72 9.43 3.15
CA TYR A 220 -13.93 10.49 2.52
C TYR A 220 -13.58 11.62 3.52
N TRP A 221 -14.54 12.00 4.37
CA TRP A 221 -14.32 12.95 5.46
C TRP A 221 -13.34 12.43 6.51
N ALA A 222 -13.35 11.12 6.79
CA ALA A 222 -12.45 10.49 7.76
C ALA A 222 -10.98 10.45 7.31
N LEU A 223 -10.69 10.58 6.01
CA LEU A 223 -9.32 10.72 5.50
C LEU A 223 -8.87 12.16 5.67
N ILE A 224 -8.03 12.45 6.67
CA ILE A 224 -7.57 13.82 6.94
C ILE A 224 -6.84 14.45 5.74
N GLU A 225 -6.23 13.62 4.89
CA GLU A 225 -5.39 14.00 3.77
C GLU A 225 -6.15 14.49 2.53
N THR A 226 -7.46 14.23 2.44
CA THR A 226 -8.27 14.62 1.28
C THR A 226 -8.70 16.08 1.36
N VAL A 227 -8.93 16.73 0.22
CA VAL A 227 -9.41 18.11 0.17
C VAL A 227 -10.91 18.15 0.44
N LYS A 228 -11.37 19.03 1.33
CA LYS A 228 -12.74 19.06 1.86
C LYS A 228 -13.61 20.19 1.32
N ASP A 229 -13.16 20.91 0.29
CA ASP A 229 -14.01 21.90 -0.36
C ASP A 229 -15.10 21.23 -1.22
N GLU A 230 -16.21 21.95 -1.40
CA GLU A 230 -17.39 21.44 -2.09
C GLU A 230 -17.10 20.99 -3.53
N VAL A 231 -16.24 21.71 -4.25
CA VAL A 231 -15.90 21.41 -5.66
C VAL A 231 -15.12 20.10 -5.73
N SER A 232 -14.14 19.90 -4.84
CA SER A 232 -13.37 18.66 -4.74
C SER A 232 -14.26 17.47 -4.36
N ILE A 233 -15.20 17.65 -3.43
CA ILE A 233 -16.13 16.59 -2.99
C ILE A 233 -17.08 16.18 -4.14
N HIS A 234 -17.63 17.14 -4.88
CA HIS A 234 -18.46 16.82 -6.05
C HIS A 234 -17.66 16.05 -7.10
N LYS A 235 -16.43 16.50 -7.39
CA LYS A 235 -15.56 15.83 -8.36
C LYS A 235 -15.23 14.39 -7.95
N ILE A 236 -14.87 14.14 -6.68
CA ILE A 236 -14.53 12.78 -6.24
C ILE A 236 -15.76 11.86 -6.25
N LYS A 237 -16.96 12.39 -5.98
CA LYS A 237 -18.22 11.65 -6.08
C LYS A 237 -18.54 11.25 -7.51
N ASP A 238 -18.31 12.12 -8.49
CA ASP A 238 -18.49 11.81 -9.91
C ASP A 238 -17.52 10.71 -10.37
N VAL A 239 -16.24 10.80 -9.99
CA VAL A 239 -15.25 9.77 -10.31
C VAL A 239 -15.56 8.45 -9.60
N SER A 240 -16.04 8.52 -8.36
CA SER A 240 -16.53 7.36 -7.60
C SER A 240 -17.70 6.65 -8.30
N THR A 241 -18.60 7.41 -8.92
CA THR A 241 -19.68 6.83 -9.73
C THR A 241 -19.15 6.04 -10.92
N ARG A 242 -18.07 6.50 -11.56
CA ARG A 242 -17.39 5.74 -12.63
C ARG A 242 -16.78 4.43 -12.08
N PHE A 243 -16.10 4.50 -10.95
CA PHE A 243 -15.53 3.32 -10.27
C PHE A 243 -16.59 2.26 -9.98
N LEU A 244 -17.72 2.66 -9.39
CA LEU A 244 -18.83 1.77 -9.04
C LEU A 244 -19.43 1.08 -10.27
N LYS A 245 -19.65 1.83 -11.37
CA LYS A 245 -20.16 1.28 -12.64
C LYS A 245 -19.28 0.16 -13.20
N ILE A 246 -17.96 0.25 -13.04
CA ILE A 246 -17.02 -0.81 -13.49
C ILE A 246 -17.29 -2.12 -12.73
N LEU A 247 -17.63 -2.02 -11.43
CA LEU A 247 -17.91 -3.18 -10.59
C LEU A 247 -19.31 -3.76 -10.82
N ASP A 248 -20.29 -2.91 -11.13
CA ASP A 248 -21.70 -3.29 -11.27
C ASP A 248 -22.07 -3.87 -12.64
N ASN A 249 -21.39 -3.46 -13.72
CA ASN A 249 -21.66 -3.97 -15.07
C ASN A 249 -21.41 -5.49 -15.11
N SER A 250 -22.48 -6.27 -15.09
CA SER A 250 -22.51 -7.74 -15.16
C SER A 250 -23.04 -8.16 -16.52
#